data_AF-A0A1H1R9B1-F1
#
_entry.id   AF-A0A1H1R9B1-F1
#
_cell.length_a   1.000
_cell.length_b   1.000
_cell.length_c   1.000
_cell.angle_alpha   90.00
_cell.angle_beta   90.00
_cell.angle_gamma   90.00
#
_symmetry.space_group_name_H-M   'P 1'
#
loop_
_entity.id
_entity.type
_entity.pdbx_description
1 polymer ?
#
loop_
_entity_poly.entity_id
_entity_poly.type
_entity_poly.pdbx_seq_one_letter_code
_entity_poly.pdbx_strand_id
1 'polypeptide(L)'
;MTGVGVTSTTFLSELGPSGDTIECERVQEIVFGHGGAGIGDGPVPGRRGPRIEADFASAYDAARAAVAVVTAAAGRHSREAPRIVLSGPEPGRRVPADRWLPARVLEIADPGQIIVTAPTAVVVGPGLPGSTVLVHRGHLPAGDGRGTQRLYELRLAADDRQANLDWARRAVDGTSIALDLSGLTATWRQAAAGDARLILLSGPRESHRDAVAAELALRLHSAGAQVLYGSWHPEAHALGGAFLEALGVYADGCDTERLRAELQGCAGAVSGLLPDVAARLGRRRDHSEMSPVVQAGDVVEHWIRAISCRRPTLLVLDDAHLAGTAGLQQLCDVWYACRRSPLMVLVSAMDEGRDRGSVVDRVIGLAVATEPKAFSHIRL
;
A
#
# COMPACT_ATOMS: atom_id res chain seq x y z
N MET A 1 -6.79 29.41 40.38
CA MET A 1 -6.60 28.95 38.99
C MET A 1 -5.72 27.71 39.04
N THR A 2 -6.35 26.54 39.04
CA THR A 2 -5.70 25.23 39.08
C THR A 2 -5.11 24.91 37.71
N GLY A 3 -3.81 24.60 37.66
CA GLY A 3 -3.09 24.28 36.44
C GLY A 3 -3.73 23.09 35.72
N VAL A 4 -4.14 23.31 34.47
CA VAL A 4 -4.50 22.24 33.54
C VAL A 4 -3.23 21.45 33.28
N GLY A 5 -3.15 20.22 33.79
CA GLY A 5 -2.05 19.32 33.51
C GLY A 5 -1.97 19.11 32.00
N VAL A 6 -0.89 19.57 31.38
CA VAL A 6 -0.66 19.39 29.95
C VAL A 6 -0.52 17.90 29.70
N THR A 7 -1.48 17.31 28.98
CA THR A 7 -1.43 15.92 28.53
C THR A 7 -0.39 15.81 27.42
N SER A 8 0.89 15.60 27.77
CA SER A 8 1.98 15.42 26.81
C SER A 8 2.14 13.95 26.41
N THR A 9 2.48 13.71 25.13
CA THR A 9 2.88 12.39 24.63
C THR A 9 4.40 12.31 24.63
N THR A 10 4.95 11.32 25.35
CA THR A 10 6.37 11.06 25.39
C THR A 10 6.78 10.23 24.17
N PHE A 11 7.79 10.73 23.46
CA PHE A 11 8.52 10.08 22.38
C PHE A 11 9.85 9.60 22.93
N LEU A 12 10.16 8.32 22.75
CA LEU A 12 11.44 7.75 23.13
C LEU A 12 12.02 6.93 21.97
N SER A 13 13.23 7.30 21.54
CA SER A 13 13.96 6.61 20.47
C SER A 13 15.30 6.08 20.97
N GLU A 14 15.64 4.83 20.62
CA GLU A 14 16.98 4.26 20.77
C GLU A 14 17.56 4.02 19.38
N LEU A 15 18.65 4.74 19.06
CA LEU A 15 19.35 4.59 17.78
C LEU A 15 20.20 3.32 17.79
N GLY A 16 20.56 2.84 16.59
CA GLY A 16 21.42 1.69 16.41
C GLY A 16 22.80 1.87 17.08
N PRO A 17 23.56 0.78 17.28
CA PRO A 17 24.86 0.80 17.97
C PRO A 17 25.95 1.59 17.22
N SER A 18 25.74 1.88 15.94
CA SER A 18 26.58 2.72 15.09
C SER A 18 26.10 4.17 14.98
N GLY A 19 25.06 4.56 15.73
CA GLY A 19 24.51 5.92 15.72
C GLY A 19 25.57 6.93 16.19
N ASP A 20 26.15 7.64 15.24
CA ASP A 20 27.11 8.72 15.50
C ASP A 20 26.38 10.04 15.83
N THR A 21 27.13 11.03 16.33
CA THR A 21 26.61 12.35 16.72
C THR A 21 25.75 13.00 15.63
N ILE A 22 26.13 12.84 14.36
CA ILE A 22 25.40 13.37 13.20
C ILE A 22 23.99 12.77 13.09
N GLU A 23 23.82 11.49 13.43
CA GLU A 23 22.51 10.84 13.39
C GLU A 23 21.62 11.31 14.52
N CYS A 24 22.20 11.51 15.70
CA CYS A 24 21.52 12.12 16.82
C CYS A 24 20.99 13.50 16.44
N GLU A 25 21.85 14.36 15.88
CA GLU A 25 21.47 15.71 15.44
C GLU A 25 20.35 15.67 14.41
N ARG A 26 20.42 14.78 13.42
CA ARG A 26 19.37 14.65 12.40
C ARG A 26 18.03 14.19 12.98
N VAL A 27 18.05 13.25 13.92
CA VAL A 27 16.83 12.79 14.59
C VAL A 27 16.26 13.88 15.48
N GLN A 28 17.11 14.63 16.19
CA GLN A 28 16.72 15.80 16.97
C GLN A 28 16.07 16.87 16.09
N GLU A 29 16.66 17.18 14.94
CA GLU A 29 16.10 18.14 13.98
C GLU A 29 14.71 17.73 13.50
N ILE A 30 14.51 16.45 13.16
CA ILE A 30 13.19 15.91 12.78
C ILE A 30 12.19 16.05 13.93
N VAL A 31 12.59 15.69 15.16
CA VAL A 31 11.75 15.75 16.37
C VAL A 31 11.35 17.19 16.69
N PHE A 32 12.31 18.13 16.67
CA PHE A 32 12.05 19.56 16.87
C PHE A 32 11.17 20.16 15.77
N GLY A 33 11.41 19.80 14.51
CA GLY A 33 10.61 20.26 13.37
C GLY A 33 9.13 19.86 13.45
N HIS A 34 8.81 18.83 14.24
CA HIS A 34 7.45 18.40 14.53
C HIS A 34 6.93 18.89 15.90
N GLY A 35 7.64 19.80 16.58
CA GLY A 35 7.18 20.40 17.84
C GLY A 35 7.50 19.60 19.10
N GLY A 36 8.45 18.67 19.04
CA GLY A 36 8.98 18.00 20.24
C GLY A 36 9.75 18.99 21.13
N ALA A 37 9.56 18.89 22.45
CA ALA A 37 10.21 19.72 23.45
C ALA A 37 10.96 18.88 24.51
N GLY A 38 11.91 19.49 25.21
CA GLY A 38 12.58 18.87 26.37
C GLY A 38 13.50 17.71 26.02
N ILE A 39 14.33 17.84 24.97
CA ILE A 39 15.20 16.75 24.54
C ILE A 39 16.23 16.40 25.62
N GLY A 40 16.13 15.18 26.14
CA GLY A 40 17.13 14.58 27.01
C GLY A 40 18.04 13.64 26.22
N ASP A 41 19.32 13.99 26.11
CA ASP A 41 20.36 13.08 25.66
C ASP A 41 21.03 12.45 26.89
N GLY A 42 20.87 11.14 27.08
CA GLY A 42 21.39 10.45 28.25
C GLY A 42 22.01 9.09 27.90
N PRO A 43 23.32 8.86 28.16
CA PRO A 43 23.86 7.51 28.14
C PRO A 43 23.26 6.70 29.29
N VAL A 44 22.66 5.55 28.97
CA VAL A 44 22.13 4.62 29.98
C VAL A 44 23.19 3.57 30.30
N PRO A 45 23.60 3.40 31.58
CA PRO A 45 24.58 2.40 31.96
C PRO A 45 24.13 1.00 31.51
N GLY A 46 24.94 0.32 30.70
CA GLY A 46 24.70 -1.07 30.27
C GLY A 46 24.00 -1.27 28.92
N ARG A 47 23.73 -0.22 28.13
CA ARG A 47 23.14 -0.33 26.78
C ARG A 47 23.96 0.36 25.68
N ARG A 48 23.78 -0.09 24.43
CA ARG A 48 24.73 0.07 23.31
C ARG A 48 24.42 1.20 22.30
N GLY A 49 23.51 2.15 22.55
CA GLY A 49 23.22 3.22 21.58
C GLY A 49 22.68 4.50 22.23
N PRO A 50 22.80 5.66 21.55
CA PRO A 50 22.30 6.93 22.04
C PRO A 50 20.76 6.95 22.06
N ARG A 51 20.21 7.69 23.02
CA ARG A 51 18.77 7.80 23.27
C ARG A 51 18.33 9.25 23.13
N ILE A 52 17.18 9.41 22.48
CA ILE A 52 16.51 10.70 22.31
C ILE A 52 15.13 10.57 22.95
N GLU A 53 14.89 11.35 23.98
CA GLU A 53 13.59 11.48 24.66
C GLU A 53 13.04 12.87 24.39
N ALA A 54 11.77 12.99 24.00
CA ALA A 54 11.11 14.28 23.78
C ALA A 54 9.64 14.22 24.18
N ASP A 55 9.08 15.34 24.62
CA ASP A 55 7.66 15.48 24.93
C ASP A 55 6.95 16.29 23.84
N PHE A 56 5.78 15.80 23.42
CA PHE A 56 4.93 16.45 22.45
C PHE A 56 3.61 16.87 23.09
N ALA A 57 3.14 18.08 22.79
CA ALA A 57 1.81 18.54 23.20
C ALA A 57 0.67 17.78 22.49
N SER A 58 0.99 17.11 21.37
CA SER A 58 0.06 16.42 20.50
C SER A 58 0.56 15.01 20.19
N ALA A 59 -0.29 14.00 20.40
CA ALA A 59 0.02 12.62 20.04
C ALA A 59 0.21 12.46 18.52
N TYR A 60 -0.47 13.28 17.72
CA TYR A 60 -0.35 13.29 16.26
C TYR A 60 1.03 13.74 15.81
N ASP A 61 1.55 14.80 16.41
CA ASP A 61 2.86 15.33 16.08
C ASP A 61 3.97 14.35 16.49
N ALA A 62 3.81 13.70 17.64
CA ALA A 62 4.70 12.62 18.07
C ALA A 62 4.70 11.44 17.07
N ALA A 63 3.52 11.04 16.58
CA ALA A 63 3.39 9.96 15.59
C ALA A 63 4.01 10.34 14.23
N ARG A 64 3.82 11.58 13.77
CA ARG A 64 4.45 12.09 12.55
C ARG A 64 5.97 12.14 12.67
N ALA A 65 6.48 12.61 13.80
CA ALA A 65 7.92 12.61 14.08
C ALA A 65 8.48 11.18 14.03
N ALA A 66 7.82 10.20 14.67
CA ALA A 66 8.25 8.80 14.66
C ALA A 66 8.32 8.21 13.26
N VAL A 67 7.28 8.44 12.46
CA VAL A 67 7.25 8.01 11.06
C VAL A 67 8.39 8.65 10.26
N ALA A 68 8.63 9.94 10.43
CA ALA A 68 9.69 10.65 9.74
C ALA A 68 11.09 10.13 10.11
N VAL A 69 11.32 9.81 11.40
CA VAL A 69 12.58 9.23 11.88
C VAL A 69 12.83 7.84 11.29
N VAL A 70 11.85 6.93 11.31
CA VAL A 70 11.99 5.60 10.70
C VAL A 70 12.17 5.69 9.19
N THR A 71 11.47 6.62 8.52
CA THR A 71 11.59 6.82 7.07
C THR A 71 12.98 7.38 6.70
N ALA A 72 13.52 8.31 7.48
CA ALA A 72 14.87 8.84 7.26
C ALA A 72 15.97 7.78 7.48
N ALA A 73 15.67 6.75 8.27
CA ALA A 73 16.53 5.59 8.50
C ALA A 73 16.28 4.43 7.53
N ALA A 74 15.31 4.53 6.61
CA ALA A 74 15.01 3.49 5.63
C ALA A 74 16.19 3.31 4.66
N GLY A 75 16.62 2.06 4.45
CA GLY A 75 17.80 1.71 3.64
C GLY A 75 19.04 1.30 4.45
N ARG A 76 18.98 1.38 5.79
CA ARG A 76 20.04 0.87 6.68
C ARG A 76 19.94 -0.63 6.89
N HIS A 77 21.02 -1.23 7.40
CA HIS A 77 20.96 -2.60 7.88
C HIS A 77 19.88 -2.71 8.97
N SER A 78 19.06 -3.75 8.91
CA SER A 78 17.91 -3.94 9.81
C SER A 78 18.28 -3.83 11.30
N ARG A 79 19.51 -4.15 11.70
CA ARG A 79 20.00 -4.04 13.09
C ARG A 79 20.34 -2.62 13.54
N GLU A 80 20.44 -1.66 12.63
CA GLU A 80 20.80 -0.26 12.90
C GLU A 80 19.60 0.67 12.84
N ALA A 81 18.42 0.14 12.50
CA ALA A 81 17.20 0.91 12.44
C ALA A 81 16.76 1.37 13.85
N PRO A 82 16.28 2.62 13.99
CA PRO A 82 15.86 3.15 15.29
C PRO A 82 14.65 2.38 15.82
N ARG A 83 14.60 2.24 17.13
CA ARG A 83 13.42 1.72 17.85
C ARG A 83 12.72 2.90 18.49
N ILE A 84 11.41 3.05 18.27
CA ILE A 84 10.67 4.21 18.75
C ILE A 84 9.45 3.76 19.56
N VAL A 85 9.19 4.48 20.65
CA VAL A 85 8.00 4.30 21.48
C VAL A 85 7.26 5.62 21.65
N LEU A 86 5.94 5.56 21.53
CA LEU A 86 5.02 6.67 21.82
C LEU A 86 4.11 6.30 22.98
N SER A 87 4.13 7.12 24.03
CA SER A 87 3.31 6.90 25.22
C SER A 87 2.67 8.19 25.72
N GLY A 88 1.35 8.21 25.77
CA GLY A 88 0.54 9.30 26.32
C GLY A 88 0.10 9.00 27.75
N PRO A 89 -0.51 9.98 28.42
CA PRO A 89 -1.00 9.82 29.78
C PRO A 89 -2.20 8.88 29.81
N GLU A 90 -2.27 8.00 30.81
CA GLU A 90 -3.45 7.16 31.00
C GLU A 90 -4.62 7.98 31.57
N PRO A 91 -5.82 7.89 30.98
CA PRO A 91 -7.00 8.56 31.51
C PRO A 91 -7.32 8.02 32.92
N GLY A 92 -7.37 8.92 33.90
CA GLY A 92 -7.71 8.60 35.29
C GLY A 92 -6.52 8.37 36.24
N ARG A 93 -5.28 8.36 35.74
CA ARG A 93 -4.07 8.21 36.56
C ARG A 93 -3.40 9.59 36.74
N ARG A 94 -3.35 10.10 37.99
CA ARG A 94 -2.73 11.39 38.36
C ARG A 94 -1.25 11.28 38.75
N VAL A 95 -0.56 10.21 38.33
CA VAL A 95 0.87 10.02 38.61
C VAL A 95 1.66 10.76 37.53
N PRO A 96 2.77 11.46 37.85
CA PRO A 96 3.65 12.00 36.81
C PRO A 96 3.99 10.88 35.83
N ALA A 97 3.88 11.19 34.52
CA ALA A 97 4.07 10.25 33.42
C ALA A 97 5.09 9.16 33.80
N ASP A 98 4.62 7.91 33.89
CA ASP A 98 5.40 6.74 34.25
C ASP A 98 6.59 6.62 33.27
N ARG A 99 7.69 7.35 33.51
CA ARG A 99 8.87 7.42 32.62
C ARG A 99 9.52 6.05 32.40
N TRP A 100 9.21 5.10 33.28
CA TRP A 100 9.64 3.71 33.16
C TRP A 100 8.90 2.94 32.06
N LEU A 101 7.64 3.29 31.73
CA LEU A 101 6.82 2.56 30.76
C LEU A 101 7.38 2.68 29.32
N PRO A 102 7.69 3.87 28.79
CA PRO A 102 8.33 3.99 27.47
C PRO A 102 9.63 3.19 27.39
N ALA A 103 10.45 3.24 28.45
CA ALA A 103 11.70 2.50 28.53
C ALA A 103 11.50 0.98 28.50
N ARG A 104 10.44 0.46 29.15
CA ARG A 104 10.08 -0.97 29.14
C ARG A 104 9.54 -1.43 27.79
N VAL A 105 8.67 -0.63 27.18
CA VAL A 105 8.13 -0.91 25.84
C VAL A 105 9.27 -0.90 24.80
N LEU A 106 10.28 -0.06 24.98
CA LEU A 106 11.44 0.00 24.10
C LEU A 106 12.31 -1.26 24.19
N GLU A 107 12.31 -1.98 25.32
CA GLU A 107 13.08 -3.23 25.47
C GLU A 107 12.52 -4.38 24.63
N ILE A 108 11.22 -4.34 24.33
CA ILE A 108 10.52 -5.37 23.55
C ILE A 108 10.30 -4.96 22.09
N ALA A 109 10.69 -3.73 21.71
CA ALA A 109 10.61 -3.25 20.34
C ALA A 109 11.78 -3.81 19.52
N ASP A 110 11.47 -4.40 18.36
CA ASP A 110 12.47 -4.80 17.38
C ASP A 110 13.00 -3.57 16.61
N PRO A 111 14.26 -3.60 16.12
CA PRO A 111 14.80 -2.53 15.28
C PRO A 111 13.87 -2.12 14.12
N GLY A 112 13.63 -0.81 13.97
CA GLY A 112 12.74 -0.25 12.96
C GLY A 112 11.26 -0.20 13.35
N GLN A 113 10.88 -0.70 14.53
CA GLN A 113 9.49 -0.63 15.00
C GLN A 113 9.16 0.69 15.67
N ILE A 114 7.91 1.12 15.47
CA ILE A 114 7.25 2.18 16.24
C ILE A 114 6.17 1.51 17.09
N ILE A 115 6.35 1.48 18.41
CA ILE A 115 5.36 0.92 19.34
C ILE A 115 4.59 2.04 20.02
N VAL A 116 3.28 1.89 20.13
CA VAL A 116 2.34 2.89 20.62
C VAL A 116 1.50 2.27 21.74
N THR A 117 1.37 2.97 22.87
CA THR A 117 0.49 2.52 23.95
C THR A 117 -0.98 2.74 23.61
N ALA A 118 -1.88 1.95 24.19
CA ALA A 118 -3.32 2.02 23.90
C ALA A 118 -3.95 3.43 23.95
N PRO A 119 -3.71 4.27 24.99
CA PRO A 119 -4.26 5.62 25.03
C PRO A 119 -3.80 6.47 23.85
N THR A 120 -2.51 6.38 23.49
CA THR A 120 -1.96 7.08 22.33
C THR A 120 -2.54 6.54 21.04
N ALA A 121 -2.64 5.22 20.88
CA ALA A 121 -3.20 4.57 19.69
C ALA A 121 -4.64 5.01 19.41
N VAL A 122 -5.46 5.14 20.46
CA VAL A 122 -6.84 5.64 20.36
C VAL A 122 -6.87 7.08 19.88
N VAL A 123 -5.96 7.94 20.37
CA VAL A 123 -5.90 9.35 19.97
C VAL A 123 -5.40 9.50 18.54
N VAL A 124 -4.35 8.77 18.14
CA VAL A 124 -3.73 8.96 16.81
C VAL A 124 -4.49 8.24 15.70
N GLY A 125 -5.14 7.10 16.00
CA GLY A 125 -5.80 6.23 15.01
C GLY A 125 -6.64 6.98 13.96
N PRO A 126 -7.57 7.86 14.37
CA PRO A 126 -8.48 8.55 13.43
C PRO A 126 -7.82 9.58 12.51
N GLY A 127 -6.67 10.15 12.88
CA GLY A 127 -5.99 11.21 12.10
C GLY A 127 -4.64 10.79 11.54
N LEU A 128 -4.29 9.51 11.66
CA LEU A 128 -3.15 8.94 10.98
C LEU A 128 -3.38 8.89 9.46
N PRO A 129 -2.35 9.11 8.63
CA PRO A 129 -2.48 8.96 7.18
C PRO A 129 -2.95 7.54 6.81
N GLY A 130 -3.75 7.39 5.75
CA GLY A 130 -4.23 6.08 5.28
C GLY A 130 -3.13 5.06 4.89
N SER A 131 -1.88 5.52 4.78
CA SER A 131 -0.69 4.68 4.57
C SER A 131 -0.05 4.17 5.89
N THR A 132 -0.74 4.31 7.02
CA THR A 132 -0.27 3.83 8.32
C THR A 132 -1.37 3.01 9.01
N VAL A 133 -0.97 1.87 9.57
CA VAL A 133 -1.88 0.95 10.26
C VAL A 133 -1.40 0.69 11.67
N LEU A 134 -2.35 0.57 12.60
CA LEU A 134 -2.10 0.17 13.99
C LEU A 134 -2.38 -1.33 14.15
N VAL A 135 -1.33 -2.11 14.35
CA VAL A 135 -1.44 -3.56 14.52
C VAL A 135 -1.31 -3.91 15.99
N HIS A 136 -2.29 -4.59 16.58
CA HIS A 136 -2.22 -5.01 17.98
C HIS A 136 -1.07 -6.01 18.21
N ARG A 137 -0.16 -5.69 19.15
CA ARG A 137 1.04 -6.51 19.45
C ARG A 137 0.96 -7.31 20.74
N GLY A 138 -0.04 -7.04 21.57
CA GLY A 138 -0.23 -7.73 22.84
C GLY A 138 -0.32 -6.78 24.02
N HIS A 139 -0.01 -7.32 25.20
CA HIS A 139 -0.19 -6.64 26.48
C HIS A 139 1.11 -6.65 27.27
N LEU A 140 1.43 -5.53 27.92
CA LEU A 140 2.52 -5.42 28.88
C LEU A 140 1.94 -5.24 30.29
N PRO A 141 2.46 -5.89 31.34
CA PRO A 141 2.02 -5.63 32.69
C PRO A 141 2.26 -4.16 33.04
N ALA A 142 1.22 -3.45 33.50
CA ALA A 142 1.43 -2.17 34.16
C ALA A 142 2.20 -2.46 35.46
N GLY A 143 3.27 -1.72 35.73
CA GLY A 143 4.22 -2.00 36.81
C GLY A 143 3.63 -1.93 38.23
N ASP A 144 2.33 -1.66 38.34
CA ASP A 144 1.54 -1.66 39.57
C ASP A 144 0.91 -3.02 39.91
N GLY A 145 1.09 -4.03 39.06
CA GLY A 145 0.59 -5.39 39.28
C GLY A 145 -0.92 -5.54 39.18
N ARG A 146 -1.66 -4.51 38.73
CA ARG A 146 -3.14 -4.55 38.63
C ARG A 146 -3.69 -4.19 37.24
N GLY A 147 -2.86 -3.66 36.34
CA GLY A 147 -3.25 -3.35 34.97
C GLY A 147 -2.43 -4.08 33.90
N THR A 148 -2.97 -4.17 32.68
CA THR A 148 -2.22 -4.56 31.49
C THR A 148 -2.34 -3.47 30.43
N GLN A 149 -1.21 -2.94 29.96
CA GLN A 149 -1.12 -1.97 28.89
C GLN A 149 -1.22 -2.68 27.54
N ARG A 150 -2.22 -2.36 26.73
CA ARG A 150 -2.24 -2.80 25.32
C ARG A 150 -1.21 -2.03 24.51
N LEU A 151 -0.51 -2.73 23.63
CA LEU A 151 0.49 -2.19 22.73
C LEU A 151 0.08 -2.40 21.28
N TYR A 152 0.34 -1.39 20.47
CA TYR A 152 0.10 -1.39 19.04
C TYR A 152 1.41 -1.06 18.32
N GLU A 153 1.65 -1.70 17.19
CA GLU A 153 2.71 -1.31 16.28
C GLU A 153 2.13 -0.34 15.26
N LEU A 154 2.69 0.86 15.18
CA LEU A 154 2.41 1.79 14.09
C LEU A 154 3.29 1.39 12.91
N ARG A 155 2.67 0.71 11.94
CA ARG A 155 3.37 0.31 10.72
C ARG A 155 3.08 1.32 9.63
N LEU A 156 4.14 1.82 9.02
CA LEU A 156 4.04 2.32 7.65
C LEU A 156 3.64 1.12 6.81
N ALA A 157 2.49 1.22 6.17
CA ALA A 157 2.05 0.22 5.24
C ALA A 157 2.96 0.34 4.01
N ALA A 158 4.10 -0.34 4.06
CA ALA A 158 5.00 -0.44 2.93
C ALA A 158 4.18 -0.99 1.75
N ASP A 159 4.01 -0.17 0.70
CA ASP A 159 3.23 -0.39 -0.54
C ASP A 159 1.72 -0.08 -0.56
N ASP A 160 1.06 0.43 0.49
CA ASP A 160 -0.42 0.57 0.45
C ASP A 160 -0.92 1.66 -0.52
N ARG A 161 -0.11 2.69 -0.78
CA ARG A 161 -0.41 3.71 -1.82
C ARG A 161 -0.27 3.17 -3.24
N GLN A 162 0.58 2.16 -3.45
CA GLN A 162 0.80 1.56 -4.77
C GLN A 162 -0.32 0.59 -5.13
N ALA A 163 -1.03 0.05 -4.14
CA ALA A 163 -2.03 -1.00 -4.33
C ALA A 163 -3.42 -0.48 -4.71
N ASN A 164 -3.64 0.84 -4.73
CA ASN A 164 -4.92 1.48 -5.08
C ASN A 164 -6.12 0.78 -4.41
N LEU A 165 -6.16 0.63 -3.08
CA LEU A 165 -7.20 -0.18 -2.40
C LEU A 165 -8.42 0.60 -1.92
N ASP A 166 -8.45 1.92 -2.13
CA ASP A 166 -9.53 2.76 -1.62
C ASP A 166 -10.88 2.51 -2.31
N TRP A 167 -10.90 2.01 -3.55
CA TRP A 167 -12.13 1.51 -4.18
C TRP A 167 -12.61 0.24 -3.48
N ALA A 168 -11.71 -0.70 -3.17
CA ALA A 168 -12.05 -1.98 -2.57
C ALA A 168 -12.60 -1.82 -1.15
N ARG A 169 -11.98 -0.94 -0.35
CA ARG A 169 -12.46 -0.61 1.00
C ARG A 169 -13.89 -0.05 0.97
N ARG A 170 -14.16 0.88 0.05
CA ARG A 170 -15.50 1.47 -0.14
C ARG A 170 -16.54 0.44 -0.58
N ALA A 171 -16.17 -0.46 -1.50
CA ALA A 171 -17.07 -1.50 -1.98
C ALA A 171 -17.46 -2.51 -0.87
N VAL A 172 -16.52 -2.90 0.00
CA VAL A 172 -16.79 -3.85 1.10
C VAL A 172 -17.57 -3.19 2.24
N ASP A 173 -17.28 -1.93 2.59
CA ASP A 173 -18.03 -1.20 3.63
C ASP A 173 -19.52 -1.04 3.29
N GLY A 174 -19.85 -1.06 1.98
CA GLY A 174 -21.23 -0.98 1.49
C GLY A 174 -21.97 -2.32 1.44
N THR A 175 -21.30 -3.47 1.55
CA THR A 175 -21.94 -4.78 1.32
C THR A 175 -21.21 -5.92 2.06
N SER A 176 -21.81 -6.43 3.14
CA SER A 176 -21.30 -7.62 3.84
C SER A 176 -21.88 -8.89 3.23
N ILE A 177 -21.23 -9.45 2.20
CA ILE A 177 -21.53 -10.79 1.68
C ILE A 177 -20.43 -11.73 2.14
N ALA A 178 -20.78 -12.85 2.78
CA ALA A 178 -19.81 -13.92 3.01
C ALA A 178 -19.58 -14.64 1.67
N LEU A 179 -18.47 -14.35 1.00
CA LEU A 179 -18.14 -14.92 -0.31
C LEU A 179 -17.14 -16.08 -0.17
N ASP A 180 -17.42 -17.19 -0.84
CA ASP A 180 -16.44 -18.27 -0.97
C ASP A 180 -15.41 -17.92 -2.05
N LEU A 181 -14.28 -17.36 -1.60
CA LEU A 181 -13.13 -17.03 -2.45
C LEU A 181 -12.11 -18.17 -2.56
N SER A 182 -12.42 -19.38 -2.09
CA SER A 182 -11.44 -20.49 -2.03
C SER A 182 -10.91 -20.86 -3.42
N GLY A 183 -11.78 -20.95 -4.43
CA GLY A 183 -11.42 -21.22 -5.82
C GLY A 183 -10.52 -20.13 -6.40
N LEU A 184 -10.91 -18.86 -6.23
CA LEU A 184 -10.12 -17.69 -6.66
C LEU A 184 -8.74 -17.64 -5.99
N THR A 185 -8.68 -17.95 -4.70
CA THR A 185 -7.43 -18.01 -3.93
C THR A 185 -6.54 -19.16 -4.41
N ALA A 186 -7.12 -20.29 -4.82
CA ALA A 186 -6.35 -21.39 -5.41
C ALA A 186 -5.77 -21.00 -6.78
N THR A 187 -6.56 -20.35 -7.64
CA THR A 187 -6.10 -19.78 -8.91
C THR A 187 -4.99 -18.75 -8.69
N TRP A 188 -5.07 -17.95 -7.62
CA TRP A 188 -4.02 -16.99 -7.27
C TRP A 188 -2.69 -17.66 -6.98
N ARG A 189 -2.67 -18.81 -6.29
CA ARG A 189 -1.40 -19.52 -6.03
C ARG A 189 -0.69 -19.94 -7.31
N GLN A 190 -1.46 -20.30 -8.34
CA GLN A 190 -0.91 -20.63 -9.66
C GLN A 190 -0.37 -19.38 -10.34
N ALA A 191 -1.14 -18.29 -10.34
CA ALA A 191 -0.69 -16.99 -10.83
C ALA A 191 0.61 -16.55 -10.15
N ALA A 192 0.65 -16.55 -8.81
CA ALA A 192 1.83 -16.15 -8.04
C ALA A 192 3.07 -17.04 -8.30
N ALA A 193 2.89 -18.27 -8.79
CA ALA A 193 3.98 -19.16 -9.20
C ALA A 193 4.53 -18.88 -10.61
N GLY A 194 3.97 -17.89 -11.33
CA GLY A 194 4.39 -17.51 -12.68
C GLY A 194 3.50 -18.05 -13.80
N ASP A 195 2.47 -18.83 -13.47
CA ASP A 195 1.46 -19.29 -14.44
C ASP A 195 0.30 -18.30 -14.45
N ALA A 196 0.41 -17.25 -15.27
CA ALA A 196 -0.57 -16.18 -15.29
C ALA A 196 -2.00 -16.70 -15.41
N ARG A 197 -2.97 -15.99 -14.83
CA ARG A 197 -4.40 -16.39 -14.81
C ARG A 197 -5.30 -15.26 -15.26
N LEU A 198 -6.29 -15.57 -16.09
CA LEU A 198 -7.35 -14.64 -16.49
C LEU A 198 -8.68 -15.13 -15.93
N ILE A 199 -9.33 -14.28 -15.14
CA ILE A 199 -10.64 -14.55 -14.57
C ILE A 199 -11.62 -13.53 -15.14
N LEU A 200 -12.72 -14.01 -15.71
CA LEU A 200 -13.87 -13.20 -16.05
C LEU A 200 -14.91 -13.35 -14.96
N LEU A 201 -15.32 -12.24 -14.35
CA LEU A 201 -16.42 -12.14 -13.41
C LEU A 201 -17.60 -11.50 -14.13
N SER A 202 -18.68 -12.26 -14.30
CA SER A 202 -19.89 -11.78 -14.97
C SER A 202 -21.12 -11.92 -14.08
N GLY A 203 -22.11 -11.07 -14.28
CA GLY A 203 -23.36 -11.12 -13.52
C GLY A 203 -24.30 -9.98 -13.88
N PRO A 204 -25.55 -10.01 -13.39
CA PRO A 204 -26.55 -8.99 -13.70
C PRO A 204 -26.48 -7.75 -12.78
N ARG A 205 -25.74 -7.82 -11.66
CA ARG A 205 -25.64 -6.75 -10.66
C ARG A 205 -24.18 -6.34 -10.45
N GLU A 206 -23.90 -5.05 -10.62
CA GLU A 206 -22.59 -4.44 -10.36
C GLU A 206 -22.13 -4.67 -8.91
N SER A 207 -22.98 -4.33 -7.93
CA SER A 207 -22.61 -4.40 -6.50
C SER A 207 -22.08 -5.76 -6.01
N HIS A 208 -22.54 -6.87 -6.59
CA HIS A 208 -22.03 -8.20 -6.23
C HIS A 208 -20.67 -8.50 -6.88
N ARG A 209 -20.44 -8.04 -8.13
CA ARG A 209 -19.14 -8.19 -8.78
C ARG A 209 -18.08 -7.36 -8.08
N ASP A 210 -18.42 -6.11 -7.77
CA ASP A 210 -17.53 -5.18 -7.09
C ASP A 210 -17.15 -5.70 -5.71
N ALA A 211 -18.12 -6.24 -4.95
CA ALA A 211 -17.86 -6.85 -3.65
C ALA A 211 -16.89 -8.05 -3.75
N VAL A 212 -17.09 -8.95 -4.72
CA VAL A 212 -16.19 -10.09 -4.96
C VAL A 212 -14.79 -9.64 -5.36
N ALA A 213 -14.68 -8.68 -6.30
CA ALA A 213 -13.41 -8.14 -6.74
C ALA A 213 -12.68 -7.44 -5.60
N ALA A 214 -13.39 -6.65 -4.80
CA ALA A 214 -12.86 -5.91 -3.67
C ALA A 214 -12.38 -6.83 -2.54
N GLU A 215 -13.18 -7.82 -2.14
CA GLU A 215 -12.80 -8.76 -1.10
C GLU A 215 -11.59 -9.60 -1.54
N LEU A 216 -11.55 -10.03 -2.80
CA LEU A 216 -10.38 -10.70 -3.36
C LEU A 216 -9.15 -9.79 -3.33
N ALA A 217 -9.26 -8.55 -3.78
CA ALA A 217 -8.16 -7.59 -3.81
C ALA A 217 -7.58 -7.33 -2.41
N LEU A 218 -8.44 -7.08 -1.42
CA LEU A 218 -8.02 -6.88 -0.02
C LEU A 218 -7.34 -8.13 0.54
N ARG A 219 -7.91 -9.31 0.29
CA ARG A 219 -7.36 -10.58 0.76
C ARG A 219 -5.99 -10.87 0.14
N LEU A 220 -5.86 -10.74 -1.18
CA LEU A 220 -4.60 -10.99 -1.87
C LEU A 220 -3.54 -9.95 -1.51
N HIS A 221 -3.92 -8.68 -1.35
CA HIS A 221 -2.99 -7.66 -0.87
C HIS A 221 -2.47 -7.98 0.54
N SER A 222 -3.34 -8.40 1.46
CA SER A 222 -2.93 -8.82 2.81
C SER A 222 -1.95 -10.01 2.79
N ALA A 223 -2.00 -10.82 1.73
CA ALA A 223 -1.09 -11.94 1.47
C ALA A 223 0.18 -11.53 0.71
N GLY A 224 0.40 -10.24 0.45
CA GLY A 224 1.59 -9.72 -0.21
C GLY A 224 1.46 -9.52 -1.72
N ALA A 225 0.26 -9.55 -2.30
CA ALA A 225 0.07 -9.19 -3.71
C ALA A 225 0.23 -7.67 -3.93
N GLN A 226 0.73 -7.29 -5.11
CA GLN A 226 0.48 -5.97 -5.67
C GLN A 226 -0.92 -5.96 -6.27
N VAL A 227 -1.70 -4.90 -6.06
CA VAL A 227 -3.00 -4.74 -6.68
C VAL A 227 -2.96 -3.53 -7.60
N LEU A 228 -3.48 -3.68 -8.81
CA LEU A 228 -3.69 -2.62 -9.78
C LEU A 228 -5.18 -2.62 -10.11
N TYR A 229 -5.79 -1.44 -10.19
CA TYR A 229 -7.21 -1.31 -10.49
C TYR A 229 -7.42 -0.18 -11.48
N GLY A 230 -8.23 -0.43 -12.51
CA GLY A 230 -8.81 0.60 -13.36
C GLY A 230 -10.15 0.14 -13.94
N SER A 231 -10.95 1.10 -14.38
CA SER A 231 -12.26 0.87 -14.97
C SER A 231 -12.31 1.48 -16.38
N TRP A 232 -13.08 0.86 -17.26
CA TRP A 232 -13.39 1.49 -18.54
C TRP A 232 -14.50 2.52 -18.33
N HIS A 233 -14.26 3.76 -18.78
CA HIS A 233 -15.24 4.84 -18.68
C HIS A 233 -15.76 5.26 -20.06
N PRO A 234 -17.04 5.68 -20.19
CA PRO A 234 -17.62 6.09 -21.47
C PRO A 234 -16.90 7.30 -22.08
N GLU A 235 -16.37 8.19 -21.24
CA GLU A 235 -15.70 9.42 -21.65
C GLU A 235 -14.21 9.21 -21.99
N ALA A 236 -13.64 8.06 -21.62
CA ALA A 236 -12.24 7.73 -21.86
C ALA A 236 -12.04 7.26 -23.31
N HIS A 237 -11.85 8.21 -24.23
CA HIS A 237 -11.53 7.95 -25.64
C HIS A 237 -10.07 7.54 -25.87
N ALA A 238 -9.29 7.41 -24.78
CA ALA A 238 -7.87 7.07 -24.85
C ALA A 238 -7.67 5.54 -24.92
N LEU A 239 -6.79 5.13 -25.83
CA LEU A 239 -6.31 3.76 -25.94
C LEU A 239 -5.72 3.32 -24.59
N GLY A 240 -6.21 2.19 -24.07
CA GLY A 240 -5.75 1.67 -22.80
C GLY A 240 -6.34 2.31 -21.55
N GLY A 241 -7.51 2.97 -21.64
CA GLY A 241 -8.18 3.65 -20.51
C GLY A 241 -8.00 2.99 -19.14
N ALA A 242 -8.59 1.82 -18.91
CA ALA A 242 -8.51 1.12 -17.62
C ALA A 242 -7.06 0.75 -17.22
N PHE A 243 -6.20 0.39 -18.18
CA PHE A 243 -4.80 0.08 -17.90
C PHE A 243 -3.99 1.31 -17.50
N LEU A 244 -4.19 2.42 -18.21
CA LEU A 244 -3.50 3.69 -17.95
C LEU A 244 -4.00 4.31 -16.64
N GLU A 245 -5.28 4.17 -16.31
CA GLU A 245 -5.80 4.55 -14.99
C GLU A 245 -5.07 3.75 -13.90
N ALA A 246 -5.03 2.41 -14.03
CA ALA A 246 -4.37 1.55 -13.06
C ALA A 246 -2.88 1.87 -12.89
N LEU A 247 -2.17 2.08 -14.00
CA LEU A 247 -0.75 2.43 -14.01
C LEU A 247 -0.49 3.85 -13.52
N GLY A 248 -1.39 4.80 -13.78
CA GLY A 248 -1.32 6.16 -13.28
C GLY A 248 -1.38 6.20 -11.75
N VAL A 249 -2.38 5.54 -11.16
CA VAL A 249 -2.49 5.47 -9.69
C VAL A 249 -1.31 4.74 -9.07
N TYR A 250 -0.87 3.64 -9.70
CA TYR A 250 0.34 2.95 -9.27
C TYR A 250 1.57 3.88 -9.25
N ALA A 251 1.73 4.67 -10.32
CA ALA A 251 2.85 5.58 -10.45
C ALA A 251 2.84 6.68 -9.38
N ASP A 252 1.67 7.22 -9.03
CA ASP A 252 1.52 8.21 -7.96
C ASP A 252 1.99 7.68 -6.59
N GLY A 253 1.83 6.38 -6.35
CA GLY A 253 2.34 5.70 -5.15
C GLY A 253 3.82 5.28 -5.21
N CYS A 254 4.47 5.38 -6.38
CA CYS A 254 5.85 4.92 -6.59
C CYS A 254 6.88 6.03 -6.43
N ASP A 255 8.08 5.68 -5.96
CA ASP A 255 9.22 6.60 -6.01
C ASP A 255 9.78 6.70 -7.44
N THR A 256 10.47 7.81 -7.74
CA THR A 256 10.96 8.10 -9.10
C THR A 256 12.05 7.12 -9.57
N GLU A 257 12.87 6.58 -8.68
CA GLU A 257 13.91 5.61 -9.05
C GLU A 257 13.30 4.26 -9.46
N ARG A 258 12.26 3.82 -8.75
CA ARG A 258 11.45 2.65 -9.10
C ARG A 258 10.80 2.81 -10.46
N LEU A 259 10.14 3.95 -10.70
CA LEU A 259 9.56 4.25 -12.00
C LEU A 259 10.62 4.23 -13.11
N ARG A 260 11.81 4.77 -12.86
CA ARG A 260 12.91 4.74 -13.83
C ARG A 260 13.39 3.32 -14.14
N ALA A 261 13.48 2.47 -13.13
CA ALA A 261 13.89 1.07 -13.29
C ALA A 261 12.83 0.25 -14.05
N GLU A 262 11.55 0.42 -13.72
CA GLU A 262 10.44 -0.33 -14.34
C GLU A 262 10.11 0.15 -15.77
N LEU A 263 10.42 1.40 -16.10
CA LEU A 263 10.22 1.99 -17.43
C LEU A 263 11.50 2.08 -18.26
N GLN A 264 12.55 1.36 -17.84
CA GLN A 264 13.82 1.35 -18.54
C GLN A 264 13.64 0.82 -19.97
N GLY A 265 13.98 1.64 -20.97
CA GLY A 265 13.85 1.27 -22.39
C GLY A 265 12.51 1.68 -23.04
N CYS A 266 11.50 2.09 -22.26
CA CYS A 266 10.21 2.56 -22.78
C CYS A 266 9.78 3.95 -22.25
N ALA A 267 10.59 4.60 -21.40
CA ALA A 267 10.31 5.91 -20.81
C ALA A 267 9.95 7.02 -21.81
N GLY A 268 10.43 6.97 -23.05
CA GLY A 268 10.08 7.95 -24.09
C GLY A 268 8.63 7.85 -24.56
N ALA A 269 8.11 6.63 -24.66
CA ALA A 269 6.74 6.35 -25.11
C ALA A 269 5.69 6.65 -24.02
N VAL A 270 6.09 6.70 -22.74
CA VAL A 270 5.23 7.10 -21.62
C VAL A 270 4.73 8.55 -21.73
N SER A 271 5.52 9.44 -22.34
CA SER A 271 5.18 10.88 -22.49
C SER A 271 3.86 11.16 -23.22
N GLY A 272 3.44 10.25 -24.11
CA GLY A 272 2.17 10.35 -24.82
C GLY A 272 0.97 9.88 -24.00
N LEU A 273 1.20 8.94 -23.07
CA LEU A 273 0.16 8.19 -22.37
C LEU A 273 -0.09 8.72 -20.96
N LEU A 274 0.98 8.98 -20.22
CA LEU A 274 0.97 9.44 -18.82
C LEU A 274 1.96 10.60 -18.67
N PRO A 275 1.56 11.82 -19.10
CA PRO A 275 2.46 12.98 -19.14
C PRO A 275 3.03 13.34 -17.77
N ASP A 276 2.26 13.15 -16.68
CA ASP A 276 2.71 13.44 -15.32
C ASP A 276 3.83 12.48 -14.88
N VAL A 277 3.74 11.21 -15.27
CA VAL A 277 4.81 10.21 -15.03
C VAL A 277 6.06 10.57 -15.82
N ALA A 278 5.92 10.95 -17.09
CA ALA A 278 7.04 11.38 -17.91
C ALA A 278 7.73 12.64 -17.36
N ALA A 279 6.95 13.61 -16.88
CA ALA A 279 7.48 14.81 -16.24
C ALA A 279 8.31 14.47 -15.00
N ARG A 280 7.83 13.54 -14.15
CA ARG A 280 8.57 13.05 -12.97
C ARG A 280 9.88 12.36 -13.33
N LEU A 281 9.94 11.70 -14.49
CA LEU A 281 11.16 11.07 -15.01
C LEU A 281 12.11 12.07 -15.68
N GLY A 282 11.79 13.37 -15.69
CA GLY A 282 12.58 14.41 -16.33
C GLY A 282 12.53 14.35 -17.86
N ARG A 283 11.51 13.72 -18.43
CA ARG A 283 11.31 13.60 -19.88
C ARG A 283 10.39 14.70 -20.39
N ARG A 284 10.78 15.34 -21.48
CA ARG A 284 9.90 16.24 -22.24
C ARG A 284 9.12 15.43 -23.27
N ARG A 285 7.98 15.98 -23.67
CA ARG A 285 7.14 15.43 -24.75
C ARG A 285 7.93 15.47 -26.07
N ASP A 286 8.59 14.37 -26.40
CA ASP A 286 9.13 14.18 -27.73
C ASP A 286 7.97 13.84 -28.66
N HIS A 287 7.78 14.68 -29.68
CA HIS A 287 6.78 14.47 -30.73
C HIS A 287 7.36 13.45 -31.72
N SER A 288 7.49 12.18 -31.32
CA SER A 288 8.02 11.13 -32.20
C SER A 288 6.93 10.53 -33.10
N GLU A 289 7.32 10.28 -34.35
CA GLU A 289 6.49 10.02 -35.56
C GLU A 289 5.78 8.66 -35.64
N MET A 290 5.78 7.84 -34.58
CA MET A 290 5.07 6.56 -34.59
C MET A 290 3.58 6.74 -34.25
N SER A 291 2.73 5.88 -34.79
CA SER A 291 1.31 5.87 -34.41
C SER A 291 1.17 5.66 -32.89
N PRO A 292 0.49 6.56 -32.17
CA PRO A 292 0.37 6.51 -30.70
C PRO A 292 -0.29 5.21 -30.20
N VAL A 293 -0.97 4.47 -31.08
CA VAL A 293 -1.63 3.18 -30.78
C VAL A 293 -0.63 2.05 -30.53
N VAL A 294 0.40 1.95 -31.36
CA VAL A 294 1.39 0.85 -31.26
C VAL A 294 2.29 1.06 -30.05
N GLN A 295 2.64 2.31 -29.74
CA GLN A 295 3.43 2.64 -28.56
C GLN A 295 2.67 2.42 -27.24
N ALA A 296 1.35 2.57 -27.23
CA ALA A 296 0.52 2.39 -26.03
C ALA A 296 0.50 0.93 -25.55
N GLY A 297 0.29 -0.02 -26.47
CA GLY A 297 0.24 -1.44 -26.15
C GLY A 297 1.55 -1.94 -25.56
N ASP A 298 2.66 -1.69 -26.27
CA ASP A 298 4.00 -2.17 -25.88
C ASP A 298 4.45 -1.62 -24.51
N VAL A 299 4.15 -0.34 -24.22
CA VAL A 299 4.50 0.29 -22.93
C VAL A 299 3.70 -0.33 -21.80
N VAL A 300 2.38 -0.48 -21.97
CA VAL A 300 1.51 -1.05 -20.94
C VAL A 300 1.91 -2.50 -20.66
N GLU A 301 2.14 -3.28 -21.71
CA GLU A 301 2.61 -4.66 -21.62
C GLU A 301 3.94 -4.76 -20.87
N HIS A 302 4.92 -3.94 -21.27
CA HIS A 302 6.23 -3.90 -20.64
C HIS A 302 6.13 -3.57 -19.15
N TRP A 303 5.36 -2.54 -18.80
CA TRP A 303 5.30 -2.05 -17.44
C TRP A 303 4.55 -3.01 -16.51
N ILE A 304 3.40 -3.54 -16.92
CA ILE A 304 2.67 -4.54 -16.14
C ILE A 304 3.54 -5.77 -15.86
N ARG A 305 4.30 -6.22 -16.86
CA ARG A 305 5.24 -7.34 -16.68
C ARG A 305 6.38 -6.97 -15.74
N ALA A 306 6.96 -5.78 -15.83
CA ALA A 306 8.00 -5.32 -14.92
C ALA A 306 7.51 -5.30 -13.46
N ILE A 307 6.32 -4.76 -13.21
CA ILE A 307 5.66 -4.75 -11.89
C ILE A 307 5.45 -6.19 -11.42
N SER A 308 4.87 -7.04 -12.29
CA SER A 308 4.56 -8.44 -11.97
C SER A 308 5.81 -9.25 -11.62
N CYS A 309 6.88 -9.14 -12.41
CA CYS A 309 8.13 -9.85 -12.15
C CYS A 309 8.77 -9.47 -10.80
N ARG A 310 8.54 -8.26 -10.30
CA ARG A 310 9.02 -7.81 -8.99
C ARG A 310 8.14 -8.32 -7.85
N ARG A 311 6.82 -8.29 -8.03
CA ARG A 311 5.84 -8.69 -7.03
C ARG A 311 4.63 -9.32 -7.71
N PRO A 312 4.17 -10.51 -7.28
CA PRO A 312 2.95 -11.11 -7.79
C PRO A 312 1.81 -10.09 -7.80
N THR A 313 1.16 -9.92 -8.95
CA THR A 313 0.23 -8.82 -9.20
C THR A 313 -1.17 -9.31 -9.53
N LEU A 314 -2.17 -8.74 -8.87
CA LEU A 314 -3.57 -8.78 -9.27
C LEU A 314 -3.88 -7.49 -10.05
N LEU A 315 -4.28 -7.62 -11.32
CA LEU A 315 -4.80 -6.54 -12.13
C LEU A 315 -6.32 -6.68 -12.25
N VAL A 316 -7.06 -5.74 -11.66
CA VAL A 316 -8.52 -5.66 -11.75
C VAL A 316 -8.89 -4.65 -12.82
N LEU A 317 -9.66 -5.09 -13.81
CA LEU A 317 -10.19 -4.28 -14.90
C LEU A 317 -11.71 -4.33 -14.86
N ASP A 318 -12.31 -3.22 -14.47
CA ASP A 318 -13.76 -3.13 -14.27
C ASP A 318 -14.49 -2.55 -15.47
N ASP A 319 -15.78 -2.84 -15.57
CA ASP A 319 -16.68 -2.31 -16.59
C ASP A 319 -16.30 -2.68 -18.03
N ALA A 320 -15.89 -3.93 -18.27
CA ALA A 320 -15.49 -4.39 -19.61
C ALA A 320 -16.57 -4.22 -20.68
N HIS A 321 -17.85 -4.10 -20.30
CA HIS A 321 -18.94 -3.79 -21.21
C HIS A 321 -18.81 -2.40 -21.87
N LEU A 322 -18.09 -1.48 -21.23
CA LEU A 322 -17.72 -0.17 -21.77
C LEU A 322 -16.43 -0.21 -22.60
N ALA A 323 -15.74 -1.36 -22.64
CA ALA A 323 -14.55 -1.51 -23.45
C ALA A 323 -14.90 -1.59 -24.95
N GLY A 324 -14.37 -0.66 -25.73
CA GLY A 324 -14.32 -0.77 -27.18
C GLY A 324 -13.40 -1.91 -27.64
N THR A 325 -13.42 -2.23 -28.95
CA THR A 325 -12.59 -3.29 -29.54
C THR A 325 -11.11 -3.13 -29.23
N ALA A 326 -10.58 -1.90 -29.25
CA ALA A 326 -9.17 -1.64 -28.95
C ALA A 326 -8.80 -1.96 -27.49
N GLY A 327 -9.69 -1.71 -26.53
CA GLY A 327 -9.46 -2.03 -25.12
C GLY A 327 -9.43 -3.55 -24.87
N LEU A 328 -10.33 -4.29 -25.52
CA LEU A 328 -10.33 -5.75 -25.46
C LEU A 328 -9.12 -6.36 -26.19
N GLN A 329 -8.67 -5.77 -27.29
CA GLN A 329 -7.44 -6.20 -27.96
C GLN A 329 -6.23 -6.02 -27.05
N GLN A 330 -6.10 -4.86 -26.40
CA GLN A 330 -5.01 -4.61 -25.45
C GLN A 330 -5.03 -5.57 -24.25
N LEU A 331 -6.21 -5.95 -23.76
CA LEU A 331 -6.32 -7.01 -22.76
C LEU A 331 -5.70 -8.32 -23.26
N CYS A 332 -5.94 -8.69 -24.51
CA CYS A 332 -5.36 -9.90 -25.11
C CYS A 332 -3.84 -9.79 -25.24
N ASP A 333 -3.35 -8.64 -25.67
CA ASP A 333 -1.92 -8.40 -25.87
C ASP A 333 -1.18 -8.50 -24.52
N VAL A 334 -1.67 -7.80 -23.49
CA VAL A 334 -1.13 -7.85 -22.11
C VAL A 334 -1.19 -9.27 -21.56
N TRP A 335 -2.33 -9.94 -21.71
CA TRP A 335 -2.51 -11.33 -21.27
C TRP A 335 -1.50 -12.28 -21.92
N TYR A 336 -1.41 -12.23 -23.25
CA TYR A 336 -0.53 -13.11 -24.02
C TYR A 336 0.94 -12.90 -23.67
N ALA A 337 1.36 -11.65 -23.52
CA ALA A 337 2.72 -11.29 -23.19
C ALA A 337 3.13 -11.62 -21.76
N CYS A 338 2.20 -11.50 -20.82
CA CYS A 338 2.44 -11.74 -19.41
C CYS A 338 2.18 -13.20 -18.99
N ARG A 339 1.96 -14.13 -19.93
CA ARG A 339 1.60 -15.53 -19.63
C ARG A 339 2.56 -16.29 -18.72
N ARG A 340 3.82 -15.84 -18.64
CA ARG A 340 4.88 -16.41 -17.77
C ARG A 340 5.26 -15.51 -16.59
N SER A 341 4.49 -14.45 -16.37
CA SER A 341 4.68 -13.53 -15.27
C SER A 341 3.74 -13.91 -14.13
N PRO A 342 4.05 -13.55 -12.88
CA PRO A 342 3.16 -13.84 -11.77
C PRO A 342 2.00 -12.83 -11.71
N LEU A 343 1.10 -12.93 -12.70
CA LEU A 343 0.00 -12.01 -12.96
C LEU A 343 -1.34 -12.75 -12.91
N MET A 344 -2.27 -12.22 -12.14
CA MET A 344 -3.69 -12.56 -12.22
C MET A 344 -4.44 -11.35 -12.76
N VAL A 345 -5.20 -11.52 -13.84
CA VAL A 345 -6.10 -10.51 -14.39
C VAL A 345 -7.53 -10.88 -14.03
N LEU A 346 -8.23 -9.99 -13.33
CA LEU A 346 -9.66 -10.11 -13.04
C LEU A 346 -10.40 -9.07 -13.88
N VAL A 347 -11.25 -9.54 -14.78
CA VAL A 347 -12.06 -8.69 -15.64
C VAL A 347 -13.51 -8.77 -15.19
N SER A 348 -14.14 -7.64 -14.93
CA SER A 348 -15.55 -7.55 -14.55
C SER A 348 -16.40 -7.10 -15.74
N ALA A 349 -17.53 -7.77 -15.98
CA ALA A 349 -18.43 -7.48 -17.09
C ALA A 349 -19.91 -7.66 -16.71
N MET A 350 -20.76 -6.76 -17.22
CA MET A 350 -22.20 -6.95 -17.20
C MET A 350 -22.60 -8.11 -18.11
N ASP A 351 -23.45 -9.01 -17.59
CA ASP A 351 -23.99 -10.15 -18.32
C ASP A 351 -25.53 -10.01 -18.40
N GLU A 352 -26.01 -9.42 -19.50
CA GLU A 352 -27.44 -9.26 -19.76
C GLU A 352 -28.09 -10.52 -20.35
N GLY A 353 -27.31 -11.60 -20.53
CA GLY A 353 -27.81 -12.95 -20.77
C GLY A 353 -28.49 -13.23 -22.13
N ARG A 354 -28.51 -12.30 -23.09
CA ARG A 354 -29.25 -12.51 -24.37
C ARG A 354 -28.60 -12.05 -25.67
N ASP A 355 -27.50 -11.32 -25.66
CA ASP A 355 -26.88 -10.84 -26.90
C ASP A 355 -25.69 -11.69 -27.36
N ARG A 356 -25.84 -12.35 -28.53
CA ARG A 356 -24.70 -12.95 -29.24
C ARG A 356 -23.72 -11.85 -29.61
N GLY A 357 -22.46 -11.98 -29.18
CA GLY A 357 -21.45 -10.95 -29.37
C GLY A 357 -21.34 -9.97 -28.20
N SER A 358 -21.93 -10.33 -27.05
CA SER A 358 -21.70 -9.64 -25.78
C SER A 358 -20.20 -9.50 -25.48
N VAL A 359 -19.84 -8.56 -24.61
CA VAL A 359 -18.45 -8.45 -24.14
C VAL A 359 -17.97 -9.74 -23.47
N VAL A 360 -18.86 -10.46 -22.78
CA VAL A 360 -18.59 -11.74 -22.14
C VAL A 360 -18.17 -12.77 -23.18
N ASP A 361 -18.93 -12.93 -24.27
CA ASP A 361 -18.59 -13.85 -25.36
C ASP A 361 -17.26 -13.50 -26.01
N ARG A 362 -16.98 -12.20 -26.20
CA ARG A 362 -15.72 -11.73 -26.78
C ARG A 362 -14.53 -12.06 -25.88
N VAL A 363 -14.62 -11.76 -24.58
CA VAL A 363 -13.55 -12.09 -23.62
C VAL A 363 -13.34 -13.60 -23.54
N ILE A 364 -14.41 -14.40 -23.48
CA ILE A 364 -14.32 -15.87 -23.49
C ILE A 364 -13.63 -16.35 -24.77
N GLY A 365 -14.07 -15.88 -25.94
CA GLY A 365 -13.51 -16.27 -27.24
C GLY A 365 -12.01 -15.96 -27.33
N LEU A 366 -11.60 -14.77 -26.87
CA LEU A 366 -10.20 -14.35 -26.84
C LEU A 366 -9.36 -15.19 -25.87
N ALA A 367 -9.87 -15.43 -24.66
CA ALA A 367 -9.17 -16.18 -23.64
C ALA A 367 -8.97 -17.65 -24.03
N VAL A 368 -10.02 -18.28 -24.57
CA VAL A 368 -10.00 -19.68 -25.00
C VAL A 368 -9.10 -19.87 -26.23
N ALA A 369 -9.11 -18.94 -27.18
CA ALA A 369 -8.20 -19.01 -28.34
C ALA A 369 -6.72 -18.93 -27.92
N THR A 370 -6.43 -18.26 -26.80
CA THR A 370 -5.07 -18.01 -26.33
C THR A 370 -4.56 -19.14 -25.43
N GLU A 371 -5.24 -19.42 -24.31
CA GLU A 371 -4.78 -20.42 -23.32
C GLU A 371 -5.93 -20.94 -22.43
N PRO A 372 -6.69 -21.97 -22.87
CA PRO A 372 -7.92 -22.40 -22.23
C PRO A 372 -7.78 -22.80 -20.75
N LYS A 373 -6.63 -23.36 -20.37
CA LYS A 373 -6.38 -23.86 -19.00
C LYS A 373 -6.05 -22.75 -17.99
N ALA A 374 -5.73 -21.55 -18.49
CA ALA A 374 -5.37 -20.39 -17.69
C ALA A 374 -6.54 -19.41 -17.52
N PHE A 375 -7.68 -19.71 -18.16
CA PHE A 375 -8.91 -18.94 -18.09
C PHE A 375 -9.92 -19.55 -17.11
N SER A 376 -10.67 -18.70 -16.41
CA SER A 376 -11.81 -19.11 -15.58
C SER A 376 -12.93 -18.09 -15.71
N HIS A 377 -14.16 -18.55 -15.94
CA HIS A 377 -15.35 -17.70 -15.97
C HIS A 377 -16.21 -17.99 -14.74
N ILE A 378 -16.46 -16.96 -13.94
CA ILE A 378 -17.32 -17.00 -12.77
C ILE A 378 -18.54 -16.15 -13.05
N ARG A 379 -19.72 -16.77 -13.00
CA ARG A 379 -21.01 -16.08 -13.13
C ARG A 379 -21.67 -15.98 -11.76
N LEU A 380 -21.98 -14.76 -11.33
CA LEU A 380 -22.62 -14.43 -10.04
C LEU A 380 -24.14 -14.40 -10.11
#